data_AF-A0A7L4QGN5-F1
#
_entry.id   AF-A0A7L4QGN5-F1
#
_cell.length_a   1.000
_cell.length_b   1.000
_cell.length_c   1.000
_cell.angle_alpha   90.00
_cell.angle_beta   90.00
_cell.angle_gamma   90.00
#
_symmetry.space_group_name_H-M   'P 1'
#
loop_
_entity.id
_entity.type
_entity.pdbx_description
1 polymer ?
#
loop_
_entity_poly.entity_id
_entity_poly.type
_entity_poly.pdbx_seq_one_letter_code
_entity_poly.pdbx_strand_id
1 'polypeptide(L)'
;MTYVIRSSGKKEEFDTEKLISSIMAAASEAGLLNDKGIQAIIDNASSNTISYARDREEVKTKTLKDMILSQLIRIGIQMAIQKFGANASKENVLGELINAGLDMSKSSRSSASSDALNEILETLMQGESGTNASNDILRDLL
;
A
#
# COMPACT_ATOMS: atom_id res chain seq x y z
N MET A 1 19.66 13.72 -9.80
CA MET A 1 19.38 12.39 -10.39
C MET A 1 19.36 11.38 -9.26
N THR A 2 18.33 10.56 -9.17
CA THR A 2 18.15 9.54 -8.12
C THR A 2 18.56 8.19 -8.64
N TYR A 3 19.22 7.38 -7.81
CA TYR A 3 19.61 6.02 -8.14
C TYR A 3 18.93 4.98 -7.26
N VAL A 4 18.65 3.82 -7.83
CA VAL A 4 18.18 2.64 -7.12
C VAL A 4 19.31 1.64 -6.93
N ILE A 5 19.51 1.21 -5.69
CA ILE A 5 20.44 0.14 -5.32
C ILE A 5 19.66 -1.18 -5.27
N ARG A 6 19.98 -2.08 -6.20
CA ARG A 6 19.40 -3.43 -6.27
C ARG A 6 19.84 -4.29 -5.09
N SER A 7 19.16 -5.41 -4.89
CA SER A 7 19.57 -6.43 -3.92
C SER A 7 20.98 -6.97 -4.17
N SER A 8 21.44 -6.96 -5.44
CA SER A 8 22.80 -7.33 -5.83
C SER A 8 23.86 -6.25 -5.51
N GLY A 9 23.46 -5.08 -5.02
CA GLY A 9 24.33 -3.92 -4.87
C GLY A 9 24.54 -3.12 -6.16
N LYS A 10 24.03 -3.59 -7.31
CA LYS A 10 24.08 -2.83 -8.56
C LYS A 10 23.29 -1.53 -8.44
N LYS A 11 23.91 -0.41 -8.83
CA LYS A 11 23.29 0.91 -8.94
C LYS A 11 22.72 1.09 -10.35
N GLU A 12 21.47 1.50 -10.44
CA GLU A 12 20.80 1.89 -11.68
C GLU A 12 20.05 3.20 -11.49
N GLU A 13 19.83 3.96 -12.56
CA GLU A 13 19.04 5.19 -12.46
C GLU A 13 17.58 4.85 -12.10
N PHE A 14 16.96 5.69 -11.27
CA PHE A 14 15.54 5.52 -10.93
C PHE A 14 14.68 5.75 -12.17
N ASP A 15 14.03 4.68 -12.62
CA ASP A 15 13.12 4.70 -13.75
C ASP A 15 11.67 4.68 -13.27
N THR A 16 10.97 5.79 -13.53
CA THR A 16 9.56 5.98 -13.15
C THR A 16 8.63 5.07 -13.94
N GLU A 17 8.88 4.89 -15.24
CA GLU A 17 8.04 4.05 -16.10
C GLU A 17 8.18 2.58 -15.73
N LYS A 18 9.40 2.15 -15.38
CA LYS A 18 9.67 0.79 -14.88
C LYS A 18 8.94 0.51 -13.57
N LEU A 19 8.87 1.49 -12.66
CA LEU A 19 8.12 1.38 -11.42
C LEU A 19 6.62 1.18 -11.69
N ILE A 20 6.02 2.10 -12.46
CA ILE A 20 4.59 2.07 -12.79
C ILE A 20 4.25 0.75 -13.52
N SER A 21 5.03 0.38 -14.53
CA SER A 21 4.85 -0.86 -15.28
C SER A 21 4.91 -2.10 -14.38
N SER A 22 5.79 -2.10 -13.37
CA SER A 22 5.89 -3.21 -12.42
C SER A 22 4.66 -3.35 -11.54
N ILE A 23 4.06 -2.23 -11.11
CA ILE A 23 2.84 -2.22 -10.31
C ILE A 23 1.65 -2.64 -11.18
N MET A 24 1.54 -2.12 -12.40
CA MET A 24 0.49 -2.51 -13.35
C MET A 24 0.55 -3.99 -13.72
N ALA A 25 1.76 -4.53 -13.93
CA ALA A 25 1.94 -5.95 -14.21
C ALA A 25 1.47 -6.81 -13.04
N ALA A 26 1.78 -6.43 -11.80
CA ALA A 26 1.31 -7.13 -10.61
C ALA A 26 -0.22 -7.07 -10.47
N ALA A 27 -0.83 -5.91 -10.71
CA ALA A 27 -2.29 -5.76 -10.73
C ALA A 27 -2.94 -6.62 -11.83
N SER A 28 -2.32 -6.71 -13.00
CA SER A 28 -2.75 -7.59 -14.09
C SER A 28 -2.68 -9.06 -13.71
N GLU A 29 -1.57 -9.50 -13.09
CA GLU A 29 -1.38 -10.88 -12.65
C GLU A 29 -2.40 -11.27 -11.56
N ALA A 30 -2.77 -10.32 -10.72
CA ALA A 30 -3.83 -10.48 -9.73
C ALA A 30 -5.25 -10.41 -10.31
N GLY A 31 -5.41 -10.13 -11.61
CA GLY A 31 -6.72 -10.00 -12.27
C GLY A 31 -7.49 -8.73 -11.91
N LEU A 32 -6.82 -7.74 -11.31
CA LEU A 32 -7.45 -6.54 -10.72
C LEU A 32 -7.58 -5.38 -11.69
N LEU A 33 -7.00 -5.42 -12.90
CA LEU A 33 -7.01 -4.27 -13.83
C LEU A 33 -8.41 -3.77 -14.22
N ASN A 34 -9.42 -4.63 -14.12
CA ASN A 34 -10.80 -4.27 -14.43
C ASN A 34 -11.57 -3.76 -13.19
N ASP A 35 -10.97 -3.82 -12.00
CA ASP A 35 -11.64 -3.40 -10.77
C ASP A 35 -11.74 -1.87 -10.71
N LYS A 36 -12.95 -1.41 -10.40
CA LYS A 36 -13.22 0.02 -10.27
C LYS A 36 -12.37 0.60 -9.13
N GLY A 37 -11.49 1.54 -9.46
CA GLY A 37 -10.61 2.21 -8.51
C GLY A 37 -9.17 1.69 -8.50
N ILE A 38 -8.86 0.55 -9.16
CA ILE A 38 -7.49 0.02 -9.19
C ILE A 38 -6.49 1.01 -9.79
N GLN A 39 -6.90 1.75 -10.83
CA GLN A 39 -6.04 2.73 -11.49
C GLN A 39 -5.61 3.83 -10.51
N ALA A 40 -6.56 4.36 -9.76
CA ALA A 40 -6.28 5.41 -8.79
C ALA A 40 -5.39 4.91 -7.63
N ILE A 41 -5.55 3.64 -7.23
CA ILE A 41 -4.66 2.99 -6.26
C ILE A 41 -3.22 2.90 -6.81
N ILE A 42 -3.07 2.48 -8.07
CA ILE A 42 -1.77 2.41 -8.76
C ILE A 42 -1.14 3.80 -8.85
N ASP A 43 -1.91 4.81 -9.23
CA ASP A 43 -1.44 6.19 -9.37
C ASP A 43 -0.98 6.76 -8.02
N ASN A 44 -1.74 6.51 -6.94
CA ASN A 44 -1.38 6.95 -5.60
C ASN A 44 -0.08 6.28 -5.10
N ALA A 45 0.01 4.95 -5.21
CA ALA A 45 1.20 4.21 -4.78
C ALA A 45 2.45 4.61 -5.59
N SER A 46 2.28 4.82 -6.90
CA SER A 46 3.35 5.27 -7.80
C SER A 46 3.79 6.69 -7.45
N SER A 47 2.85 7.64 -7.34
CA SER A 47 3.14 9.05 -7.06
C SER A 47 3.89 9.25 -5.74
N ASN A 48 3.45 8.59 -4.68
CA ASN A 48 4.12 8.65 -3.39
C ASN A 48 5.53 8.03 -3.46
N THR A 49 5.68 6.94 -4.20
CA THR A 49 6.97 6.25 -4.39
C THR A 49 7.96 7.07 -5.20
N ILE A 50 7.49 7.72 -6.25
CA ILE A 50 8.28 8.64 -7.07
C ILE A 50 8.71 9.85 -6.24
N SER A 51 7.79 10.46 -5.50
CA SER A 51 8.07 11.64 -4.67
C SER A 51 9.16 11.34 -3.64
N TYR A 52 9.02 10.24 -2.91
CA TYR A 52 10.03 9.78 -1.95
C TYR A 52 11.40 9.50 -2.58
N ALA A 53 11.42 8.93 -3.79
CA ALA A 53 12.66 8.64 -4.49
C ALA A 53 13.37 9.94 -4.93
N ARG A 54 12.63 10.89 -5.49
CA ARG A 54 13.18 12.14 -6.04
C ARG A 54 13.89 13.01 -5.01
N ASP A 55 13.48 12.95 -3.75
CA ASP A 55 14.11 13.70 -2.65
C ASP A 55 15.45 13.10 -2.19
N ARG A 56 15.99 12.11 -2.91
CA ARG A 56 17.18 11.35 -2.53
C ARG A 56 18.14 11.12 -3.67
N GLU A 57 19.42 11.08 -3.32
CA GLU A 57 20.48 10.69 -4.24
C GLU A 57 20.44 9.17 -4.51
N GLU A 58 20.19 8.36 -3.47
CA GLU A 58 20.16 6.90 -3.56
C GLU A 58 19.05 6.29 -2.71
N VAL A 59 18.38 5.26 -3.24
CA VAL A 59 17.37 4.48 -2.52
C VAL A 59 17.55 2.99 -2.79
N LYS A 60 17.42 2.16 -1.76
CA LYS A 60 17.42 0.70 -1.93
C LYS A 60 16.10 0.23 -2.56
N THR A 61 16.16 -0.71 -3.50
CA THR A 61 14.96 -1.32 -4.09
C THR A 61 14.02 -1.88 -3.03
N LYS A 62 14.57 -2.49 -1.97
CA LYS A 62 13.78 -3.01 -0.85
C LYS A 62 12.92 -1.92 -0.21
N THR A 63 13.48 -0.73 0.00
CA THR A 63 12.76 0.40 0.60
C THR A 63 11.58 0.85 -0.26
N LEU A 64 11.73 0.91 -1.59
CA LEU A 64 10.62 1.23 -2.49
C LEU A 64 9.53 0.16 -2.42
N LYS A 65 9.91 -1.12 -2.44
CA LYS A 65 8.97 -2.25 -2.33
C LYS A 65 8.18 -2.23 -1.02
N ASP A 66 8.87 -2.04 0.09
CA ASP A 66 8.25 -2.01 1.43
C ASP A 66 7.25 -0.84 1.52
N MET A 67 7.56 0.29 0.90
CA MET A 67 6.70 1.47 0.91
C MET A 67 5.46 1.30 0.04
N ILE A 68 5.60 0.75 -1.18
CA ILE A 68 4.46 0.38 -2.04
C ILE A 68 3.55 -0.60 -1.29
N LEU A 69 4.13 -1.65 -0.69
CA LEU A 69 3.37 -2.63 0.07
C LEU A 69 2.61 -1.99 1.24
N SER A 70 3.27 -1.13 2.03
CA SER A 70 2.64 -0.42 3.15
C SER A 70 1.48 0.47 2.68
N GLN A 71 1.63 1.15 1.54
CA GLN A 71 0.58 1.99 0.96
C GLN A 71 -0.62 1.17 0.50
N LEU A 72 -0.39 0.06 -0.21
CA LEU A 72 -1.45 -0.83 -0.66
C LEU A 72 -2.23 -1.44 0.52
N ILE A 73 -1.53 -1.81 1.60
CA ILE A 73 -2.14 -2.29 2.84
C ILE A 73 -3.02 -1.19 3.48
N ARG A 74 -2.51 0.04 3.58
CA ARG A 74 -3.27 1.18 4.15
C ARG A 74 -4.55 1.45 3.35
N ILE A 75 -4.44 1.45 2.03
CA ILE A 75 -5.58 1.62 1.12
C ILE A 75 -6.58 0.48 1.31
N GLY A 76 -6.12 -0.77 1.36
CA GLY A 76 -6.97 -1.93 1.60
C GLY A 76 -7.72 -1.85 2.94
N ILE A 77 -7.04 -1.43 4.01
CA ILE A 77 -7.66 -1.21 5.33
C ILE A 77 -8.75 -0.13 5.24
N GLN A 78 -8.46 1.01 4.59
CA GLN A 78 -9.43 2.10 4.43
C GLN A 78 -10.66 1.66 3.63
N MET A 79 -10.46 0.92 2.53
CA MET A 79 -11.55 0.37 1.73
C MET A 79 -12.39 -0.62 2.54
N ALA A 80 -11.77 -1.47 3.34
CA ALA A 80 -12.47 -2.38 4.23
C ALA A 80 -13.27 -1.62 5.30
N ILE A 81 -12.68 -0.61 5.95
CA ILE A 81 -13.39 0.24 6.92
C ILE A 81 -14.61 0.91 6.25
N GLN A 82 -14.45 1.46 5.04
CA GLN A 82 -15.57 2.06 4.30
C GLN A 82 -16.65 1.05 3.94
N LYS A 83 -16.27 -0.17 3.54
CA LYS A 83 -17.21 -1.26 3.23
C LYS A 83 -18.09 -1.61 4.45
N PHE A 84 -17.50 -1.65 5.64
CA PHE A 84 -18.22 -1.97 6.88
C PHE A 84 -18.86 -0.75 7.57
N GLY A 85 -18.44 0.46 7.23
CA GLY A 85 -18.96 1.72 7.76
C GLY A 85 -18.91 1.77 9.29
N ALA A 86 -20.02 2.19 9.92
CA ALA A 86 -20.13 2.27 11.38
C ALA A 86 -19.98 0.91 12.10
N ASN A 87 -20.04 -0.21 11.37
CA ASN A 87 -19.87 -1.57 11.90
C ASN A 87 -18.47 -2.13 11.62
N ALA A 88 -17.51 -1.30 11.23
CA ALA A 88 -16.13 -1.70 11.04
C ALA A 88 -15.51 -2.16 12.37
N SER A 89 -15.41 -3.48 12.53
CA SER A 89 -14.61 -4.10 13.60
C SER A 89 -13.25 -4.52 13.06
N LYS A 90 -12.29 -4.71 13.96
CA LYS A 90 -10.94 -5.18 13.60
C LYS A 90 -11.01 -6.51 12.86
N GLU A 91 -11.89 -7.41 13.29
CA GLU A 91 -12.10 -8.74 12.72
C GLU A 91 -12.69 -8.67 11.31
N ASN A 92 -13.65 -7.76 11.08
CA ASN A 92 -14.25 -7.55 9.77
C ASN A 92 -13.21 -7.05 8.76
N VAL A 93 -12.40 -6.06 9.17
CA VAL A 93 -11.32 -5.50 8.33
C VAL A 93 -10.25 -6.54 8.04
N LEU A 94 -9.78 -7.26 9.07
CA LEU A 94 -8.79 -8.33 8.89
C LEU A 94 -9.32 -9.45 7.98
N GLY A 95 -10.58 -9.85 8.16
CA GLY A 95 -11.24 -10.84 7.31
C GLY A 95 -11.28 -10.40 5.85
N GLU A 96 -11.58 -9.13 5.58
CA GLU A 96 -11.56 -8.58 4.23
C GLU A 96 -10.17 -8.58 3.60
N LEU A 97 -9.14 -8.20 4.36
CA LEU A 97 -7.75 -8.22 3.88
C LEU A 97 -7.28 -9.65 3.59
N ILE A 98 -7.60 -10.61 4.46
CA ILE A 98 -7.29 -12.03 4.24
C ILE A 98 -8.00 -12.55 2.99
N ASN A 99 -9.27 -12.19 2.79
CA ASN A 99 -10.03 -12.54 1.59
C ASN A 99 -9.42 -11.91 0.32
N ALA A 100 -8.84 -10.72 0.44
CA ALA A 100 -8.07 -10.06 -0.63
C ALA A 100 -6.67 -10.67 -0.84
N GLY A 101 -6.34 -11.77 -0.17
CA GLY A 101 -5.05 -12.45 -0.31
C GLY A 101 -3.90 -11.80 0.47
N LEU A 102 -4.19 -10.81 1.32
CA LEU A 102 -3.21 -10.23 2.26
C LEU A 102 -3.09 -11.09 3.54
N ASP A 103 -3.10 -12.42 3.38
CA ASP A 103 -2.86 -13.39 4.45
C ASP A 103 -1.35 -13.44 4.77
N MET A 104 -0.90 -12.48 5.56
CA MET A 104 0.46 -12.46 6.11
C MET A 104 0.61 -13.44 7.29
N SER A 105 -0.50 -13.90 7.88
CA SER A 105 -0.53 -14.82 9.02
C SER A 105 -0.01 -16.23 8.73
N LYS A 106 -0.07 -16.70 7.47
CA LYS A 106 0.45 -18.03 7.09
C LYS A 106 1.94 -18.08 6.77
N SER A 107 2.62 -16.94 6.73
CA SER A 107 4.07 -16.89 6.57
C SER A 107 4.74 -16.99 7.95
N SER A 108 4.96 -18.20 8.41
CA SER A 108 5.68 -18.57 9.64
C SER A 108 7.18 -18.22 9.61
N ARG A 109 7.53 -16.97 9.26
CA ARG A 109 8.88 -16.38 9.38
C ARG A 109 8.84 -14.85 9.53
N SER A 110 8.12 -14.31 10.50
CA SER A 110 8.54 -13.14 11.30
C SER A 110 7.36 -12.62 12.12
N SER A 111 7.51 -12.64 13.44
CA SER A 111 6.61 -11.98 14.39
C SER A 111 6.43 -10.49 14.10
N ALA A 112 7.38 -9.86 13.38
CA ALA A 112 7.37 -8.45 13.01
C ALA A 112 6.34 -8.05 11.93
N SER A 113 5.84 -9.00 11.12
CA SER A 113 4.91 -8.68 10.01
C SER A 113 3.45 -8.55 10.47
N SER A 114 3.02 -9.36 11.44
CA SER A 114 1.73 -9.22 12.11
C SER A 114 1.64 -7.93 12.93
N ASP A 115 2.76 -7.52 13.54
CA ASP A 115 2.82 -6.29 14.34
C ASP A 115 2.64 -5.04 13.47
N ALA A 116 3.28 -4.99 12.30
CA ALA A 116 3.16 -3.84 11.40
C ALA A 116 1.73 -3.68 10.84
N LEU A 117 1.03 -4.79 10.52
CA LEU A 117 -0.37 -4.73 10.10
C LEU A 117 -1.28 -4.27 11.24
N ASN A 118 -1.10 -4.83 12.44
CA ASN A 118 -1.87 -4.43 13.61
C ASN A 118 -1.62 -2.97 13.98
N GLU A 119 -0.38 -2.49 13.92
CA GLU A 119 -0.03 -1.10 14.21
C GLU A 119 -0.67 -0.14 13.21
N ILE A 120 -0.61 -0.45 11.91
CA ILE A 120 -1.26 0.35 10.86
C ILE A 120 -2.78 0.33 11.06
N LEU A 121 -3.37 -0.83 11.34
CA LEU A 121 -4.79 -0.97 11.57
C LEU A 121 -5.25 -0.22 12.82
N GLU A 122 -4.54 -0.34 13.93
CA GLU A 122 -4.81 0.36 15.17
C GLU A 122 -4.68 1.87 15.00
N THR A 123 -3.65 2.35 14.29
CA THR A 123 -3.50 3.78 13.96
C THR A 123 -4.68 4.30 13.15
N LEU A 124 -5.13 3.54 12.16
CA LEU A 124 -6.24 3.94 11.28
C LEU A 124 -7.61 3.79 11.95
N MET A 125 -7.77 2.91 12.94
CA MET A 125 -9.02 2.73 13.70
C MET A 125 -9.11 3.65 14.93
N GLN A 126 -7.98 4.05 15.53
CA GLN A 126 -7.93 4.99 16.66
C GLN A 126 -7.87 6.46 16.18
N GLY A 127 -7.47 6.71 14.94
CA GLY A 127 -7.60 8.01 14.30
C GLY A 127 -9.07 8.37 14.09
N GLU A 128 -9.53 9.38 14.86
CA GLU A 128 -10.81 10.09 14.77
C GLU A 128 -11.95 9.66 15.71
N SER A 129 -11.70 9.72 17.01
CA SER A 129 -12.71 10.24 17.93
C SER A 129 -12.68 11.77 17.87
N GLY A 130 -13.29 12.34 16.82
CA GLY A 130 -13.42 13.79 16.63
C GLY A 130 -13.04 14.24 15.21
N THR A 131 -14.00 14.88 14.55
CA THR A 131 -13.94 15.57 13.23
C THR A 131 -13.92 14.69 11.97
N ASN A 132 -15.10 14.30 11.48
CA ASN A 132 -15.56 14.45 10.09
C ASN A 132 -14.54 14.33 8.91
N ALA A 133 -13.52 13.47 8.94
CA ALA A 133 -12.64 13.25 7.78
C ALA A 133 -13.00 12.00 6.97
N SER A 134 -14.23 11.49 7.11
CA SER A 134 -14.70 10.30 6.36
C SER A 134 -14.78 10.48 4.84
N ASN A 135 -14.34 11.60 4.25
CA ASN A 135 -14.52 11.89 2.83
C ASN A 135 -13.31 12.45 2.06
N ASP A 136 -12.19 12.82 2.68
CA ASP A 136 -11.15 13.59 1.93
C ASP A 136 -10.12 12.73 1.20
N ILE A 137 -9.82 11.51 1.64
CA ILE A 137 -8.81 10.67 0.96
C ILE A 137 -9.35 10.05 -0.33
N LEU A 138 -10.65 9.77 -0.41
CA LEU A 138 -11.29 9.31 -1.65
C LEU A 138 -11.59 10.45 -2.62
N ARG A 139 -11.73 11.69 -2.14
CA ARG A 139 -11.91 12.86 -3.02
C ARG A 139 -10.68 13.15 -3.87
N ASP A 140 -9.51 12.75 -3.40
CA ASP A 140 -8.25 12.79 -4.18
C ASP A 140 -8.06 11.54 -5.07
N LEU A 141 -8.96 10.56 -4.99
CA LEU A 141 -8.89 9.28 -5.71
C LEU A 141 -9.96 9.12 -6.81
N LEU A 142 -10.95 10.02 -6.88
CA LEU A 142 -12.10 10.03 -7.80
C LEU A 142 -12.08 11.26 -8.72
#